data_AF-A0A1W9HAL5-F1
#
_entry.id   AF-A0A1W9HAL5-F1
#
_cell.length_a   1.000
_cell.length_b   1.000
_cell.length_c   1.000
_cell.angle_alpha   90.00
_cell.angle_beta   90.00
_cell.angle_gamma   90.00
#
_symmetry.space_group_name_H-M   'P 1'
#
loop_
_entity.id
_entity.type
_entity.pdbx_description
1 polymer ?
#
loop_
_entity_poly.entity_id
_entity_poly.type
_entity_poly.pdbx_seq_one_letter_code
_entity_poly.pdbx_strand_id
1 'polypeptide(L)'
;MLALAAPLLVAAFAPAEGVTYQLRLTEQRITARGQTEFVAERRLQFTREGDGYRAVVTIGPARAAGGPLAGLFLRGAQGLVGRTLVMHLDANGTVTAIDGLADHWRTYCDALAAPGDDAPLPEAVTAMIAGLRQASEPQQRRTLGTLVTSVIAGARETAPDGDRPVRLPARDGAGMLDGHERVTRDPGGLTILTSASGPLARGDAQGRVALEREERIERGLVVRARETRRLWSQGGDAEPSLTIISGGELSLAVK
;
A
#
# COMPACT_ATOMS: atom_id res chain seq x y z
N MET A 1 35.93 18.36 30.01
CA MET A 1 35.09 17.18 29.70
C MET A 1 34.27 17.49 28.46
N LEU A 2 34.71 17.02 27.29
CA LEU A 2 33.91 17.06 26.06
C LEU A 2 32.89 15.94 26.15
N ALA A 3 31.63 16.29 26.38
CA ALA A 3 30.53 15.35 26.16
C ALA A 3 30.42 15.14 24.65
N LEU A 4 30.86 13.99 24.16
CA LEU A 4 30.47 13.48 22.85
C LEU A 4 28.96 13.32 22.87
N ALA A 5 28.24 14.30 22.31
CA ALA A 5 26.90 14.07 21.85
C ALA A 5 27.01 13.00 20.75
N ALA A 6 26.62 11.77 21.07
CA ALA A 6 26.36 10.77 20.04
C ALA A 6 25.40 11.42 19.03
N PRO A 7 25.70 11.43 17.72
CA PRO A 7 24.69 11.83 16.76
C PRO A 7 23.49 10.93 17.01
N LEU A 8 22.34 11.53 17.32
CA LEU A 8 21.05 10.87 17.23
C LEU A 8 21.01 10.30 15.82
N LEU A 9 21.30 8.99 15.69
CA LEU A 9 21.11 8.26 14.46
C LEU A 9 19.63 8.39 14.17
N VAL A 10 19.28 9.32 13.27
CA VAL A 10 17.99 9.34 12.61
C VAL A 10 17.85 7.94 12.05
N ALA A 11 16.96 7.14 12.62
CA ALA A 11 16.74 5.77 12.20
C ALA A 11 16.35 5.82 10.71
N ALA A 12 17.33 5.51 9.87
CA ALA A 12 17.21 5.61 8.42
C ALA A 12 16.55 4.35 7.89
N PHE A 13 15.97 4.45 6.69
CA PHE A 13 15.59 3.28 5.92
C PHE A 13 16.83 2.38 5.73
N ALA A 14 16.84 1.23 6.41
CA ALA A 14 18.01 0.36 6.52
C ALA A 14 17.62 -1.12 6.41
N PRO A 15 16.98 -1.53 5.29
CA PRO A 15 16.58 -2.92 5.09
C PRO A 15 17.80 -3.84 5.12
N ALA A 16 17.62 -5.09 5.58
CA ALA A 16 18.70 -6.08 5.47
C ALA A 16 19.03 -6.33 4.00
N GLU A 17 20.30 -6.14 3.65
CA GLU A 17 20.80 -6.25 2.27
C GLU A 17 20.98 -7.71 1.84
N GLY A 18 20.74 -7.98 0.56
CA GLY A 18 20.97 -9.30 -0.04
C GLY A 18 19.97 -10.38 0.40
N VAL A 19 19.08 -10.09 1.34
CA VAL A 19 18.04 -11.00 1.81
C VAL A 19 16.77 -10.86 0.96
N THR A 20 16.11 -11.98 0.68
CA THR A 20 14.82 -12.01 0.00
C THR A 20 13.69 -11.95 1.03
N TYR A 21 12.85 -10.94 0.88
CA TYR A 21 11.60 -10.81 1.60
C TYR A 21 10.44 -11.34 0.75
N GLN A 22 9.48 -11.99 1.38
CA GLN A 22 8.20 -12.35 0.80
C GLN A 22 7.13 -11.43 1.39
N LEU A 23 6.50 -10.62 0.54
CA LEU A 23 5.36 -9.79 0.89
C LEU A 23 4.08 -10.48 0.45
N ARG A 24 3.15 -10.65 1.39
CA ARG A 24 1.77 -11.04 1.12
C ARG A 24 0.84 -9.89 1.45
N LEU A 25 0.08 -9.46 0.46
CA LEU A 25 -0.95 -8.44 0.59
C LEU A 25 -2.32 -9.11 0.53
N THR A 26 -3.22 -8.69 1.41
CA THR A 26 -4.61 -9.14 1.43
C THR A 26 -5.53 -7.93 1.49
N GLU A 27 -6.62 -7.93 0.73
CA GLU A 27 -7.72 -6.98 0.89
C GLU A 27 -9.04 -7.75 0.86
N GLN A 28 -9.90 -7.48 1.82
CA GLN A 28 -11.27 -7.98 1.86
C GLN A 28 -12.21 -6.79 1.83
N ARG A 29 -13.28 -6.88 1.05
CA ARG A 29 -14.38 -5.92 1.08
C ARG A 29 -15.67 -6.66 1.34
N ILE A 30 -16.38 -6.25 2.38
CA ILE A 30 -17.58 -6.91 2.87
C ILE A 30 -18.72 -5.90 2.74
N THR A 31 -19.77 -6.29 2.03
CA THR A 31 -21.00 -5.51 1.86
C THR A 31 -22.21 -6.41 2.09
N ALA A 32 -23.40 -5.82 2.19
CA ALA A 32 -24.65 -6.59 2.21
C ALA A 32 -24.85 -7.49 0.98
N ARG A 33 -24.17 -7.18 -0.15
CA ARG A 33 -24.26 -7.95 -1.41
C ARG A 33 -23.25 -9.09 -1.50
N GLY A 34 -22.39 -9.25 -0.49
CA GLY A 34 -21.36 -10.28 -0.44
C GLY A 34 -19.97 -9.73 -0.17
N GLN A 35 -19.01 -10.64 -0.26
CA GLN A 35 -17.60 -10.40 0.05
C GLN A 35 -16.74 -10.53 -1.20
N THR A 36 -15.78 -9.61 -1.35
CA THR A 36 -14.69 -9.73 -2.31
C THR A 36 -13.37 -9.87 -1.57
N GLU A 37 -12.50 -10.76 -2.02
CA GLU A 37 -11.15 -10.95 -1.50
C GLU A 37 -10.13 -10.74 -2.63
N PHE A 38 -9.02 -10.10 -2.30
CA PHE A 38 -7.86 -9.99 -3.16
C PHE A 38 -6.62 -10.38 -2.36
N VAL A 39 -5.77 -11.23 -2.93
CA VAL A 39 -4.47 -11.56 -2.37
C VAL A 39 -3.42 -11.43 -3.46
N ALA A 40 -2.30 -10.79 -3.13
CA ALA A 40 -1.16 -10.66 -4.03
C ALA A 40 0.13 -10.94 -3.27
N GLU A 41 1.06 -11.60 -3.94
CA GLU A 41 2.35 -11.95 -3.38
C GLU A 41 3.48 -11.34 -4.20
N ARG A 42 4.56 -10.94 -3.54
CA ARG A 42 5.74 -10.36 -4.17
C ARG A 42 6.99 -10.77 -3.43
N ARG A 43 8.11 -10.85 -4.14
CA ARG A 43 9.44 -10.98 -3.54
C ARG A 43 10.20 -9.69 -3.69
N LEU A 44 10.85 -9.25 -2.62
CA LEU A 44 11.66 -8.05 -2.59
C LEU A 44 13.08 -8.37 -2.15
N GLN A 45 14.06 -7.77 -2.79
CA GLN A 45 15.45 -7.78 -2.33
C GLN A 45 15.99 -6.36 -2.42
N PHE A 46 16.67 -5.94 -1.35
CA PHE A 46 17.33 -4.64 -1.30
C PHE A 46 18.84 -4.83 -1.39
N THR A 47 19.50 -3.94 -2.10
CA THR A 47 20.96 -3.86 -2.18
C THR A 47 21.35 -2.40 -2.15
N ARG A 48 22.40 -2.04 -1.42
CA ARG A 48 22.83 -0.65 -1.37
C ARG A 48 23.30 -0.15 -2.73
N GLU A 49 22.94 1.08 -3.06
CA GLU A 49 23.31 1.75 -4.30
C GLU A 49 23.54 3.24 -4.03
N GLY A 50 24.81 3.65 -4.00
CA GLY A 50 25.20 4.99 -3.55
C GLY A 50 24.66 5.27 -2.13
N ASP A 51 23.97 6.40 -1.99
CA ASP A 51 23.34 6.84 -0.73
C ASP A 51 21.97 6.20 -0.46
N GLY A 52 21.45 5.44 -1.43
CA GLY A 52 20.13 4.81 -1.35
C GLY A 52 20.18 3.30 -1.57
N TYR A 53 19.14 2.76 -2.19
CA TYR A 53 18.99 1.33 -2.40
C TYR A 53 18.44 1.02 -3.79
N ARG A 54 18.91 -0.09 -4.33
CA ARG A 54 18.28 -0.78 -5.44
C ARG A 54 17.35 -1.86 -4.89
N ALA A 55 16.06 -1.76 -5.21
CA ALA A 55 15.05 -2.75 -4.87
C ALA A 55 14.69 -3.60 -6.09
N VAL A 56 14.90 -4.91 -6.00
CA VAL A 56 14.44 -5.89 -6.99
C VAL A 56 13.11 -6.45 -6.52
N VAL A 57 12.06 -6.23 -7.30
CA VAL A 57 10.70 -6.65 -6.97
C VAL A 57 10.22 -7.66 -8.00
N THR A 58 10.09 -8.93 -7.61
CA THR A 58 9.49 -9.97 -8.45
C THR A 58 8.04 -10.15 -8.08
N ILE A 59 7.15 -10.01 -9.07
CA ILE A 59 5.71 -10.14 -8.87
C ILE A 59 5.34 -11.62 -8.82
N GLY A 60 4.81 -12.05 -7.68
CA GLY A 60 4.33 -13.40 -7.45
C GLY A 60 2.86 -13.55 -7.84
N PRO A 61 2.22 -14.67 -7.46
CA PRO A 61 0.82 -14.93 -7.80
C PRO A 61 -0.11 -13.89 -7.18
N ALA A 62 -1.22 -13.63 -7.88
CA ALA A 62 -2.35 -12.89 -7.37
C ALA A 62 -3.62 -13.72 -7.57
N ARG A 63 -4.54 -13.64 -6.61
CA ARG A 63 -5.86 -14.23 -6.68
C ARG A 63 -6.90 -13.22 -6.24
N ALA A 64 -8.07 -13.30 -6.82
CA ALA A 64 -9.21 -12.50 -6.39
C ALA A 64 -10.47 -13.36 -6.42
N ALA A 65 -11.37 -13.08 -5.51
CA ALA A 65 -12.68 -13.72 -5.42
C ALA A 65 -13.73 -12.63 -5.19
N GLY A 66 -14.92 -12.81 -5.77
CA GLY A 66 -16.07 -11.94 -5.57
C GLY A 66 -16.06 -10.68 -6.43
N GLY A 67 -17.09 -10.55 -7.28
CA GLY A 67 -17.47 -9.32 -7.95
C GLY A 67 -16.57 -8.87 -9.14
N PRO A 68 -17.12 -8.08 -10.08
CA PRO A 68 -16.38 -7.61 -11.27
C PRO A 68 -15.15 -6.74 -10.97
N LEU A 69 -15.19 -5.97 -9.88
CA LEU A 69 -14.11 -5.06 -9.49
C LEU A 69 -12.85 -5.82 -9.09
N ALA A 70 -13.01 -6.95 -8.39
CA ALA A 70 -11.89 -7.82 -8.01
C ALA A 70 -11.23 -8.44 -9.25
N GLY A 71 -12.01 -8.79 -10.27
CA GLY A 71 -11.50 -9.28 -11.56
C GLY A 71 -10.68 -8.24 -12.33
N LEU A 72 -11.01 -6.95 -12.23
CA LEU A 72 -10.20 -5.88 -12.85
C LEU A 72 -8.84 -5.72 -12.15
N PHE A 73 -8.82 -5.68 -10.82
CA PHE A 73 -7.56 -5.62 -10.06
C PHE A 73 -6.69 -6.85 -10.29
N LEU A 74 -7.31 -8.02 -10.34
CA LEU A 74 -6.62 -9.27 -10.65
C LEU A 74 -5.94 -9.21 -12.01
N ARG A 75 -6.62 -8.73 -13.06
CA ARG A 75 -6.03 -8.59 -14.40
C ARG A 75 -4.79 -7.71 -14.42
N GLY A 76 -4.87 -6.54 -13.79
CA GLY A 76 -3.71 -5.63 -13.69
C GLY A 76 -2.52 -6.29 -12.98
N ALA A 77 -2.79 -7.02 -11.89
CA ALA A 77 -1.74 -7.77 -11.18
C ALA A 77 -1.18 -8.92 -12.03
N GLN A 78 -2.05 -9.70 -12.68
CA GLN A 78 -1.71 -10.85 -13.53
C GLN A 78 -0.84 -10.45 -14.71
N GLY A 79 -1.06 -9.27 -15.31
CA GLY A 79 -0.21 -8.74 -16.37
C GLY A 79 1.26 -8.60 -15.99
N LEU A 80 1.55 -8.44 -14.71
CA LEU A 80 2.91 -8.28 -14.20
C LEU A 80 3.46 -9.54 -13.53
N VAL A 81 2.66 -10.60 -13.35
CA VAL A 81 3.11 -11.85 -12.69
C VAL A 81 4.33 -12.43 -13.40
N GLY A 82 5.32 -12.86 -12.60
CA GLY A 82 6.59 -13.39 -13.09
C GLY A 82 7.58 -12.32 -13.54
N ARG A 83 7.14 -11.07 -13.74
CA ARG A 83 8.05 -9.97 -14.07
C ARG A 83 8.83 -9.53 -12.84
N THR A 84 10.04 -9.08 -13.10
CA THR A 84 10.90 -8.42 -12.11
C THR A 84 11.04 -6.95 -12.49
N LEU A 85 10.76 -6.07 -11.54
CA LEU A 85 10.96 -4.63 -11.66
C LEU A 85 12.16 -4.25 -10.79
N VAL A 86 13.03 -3.41 -11.33
CA VAL A 86 14.16 -2.85 -10.59
C VAL A 86 13.84 -1.39 -10.30
N MET A 87 13.84 -1.03 -9.01
CA MET A 87 13.49 0.31 -8.55
C MET A 87 14.68 0.91 -7.82
N HIS A 88 15.02 2.15 -8.18
CA HIS A 88 16.05 2.93 -7.53
C HIS A 88 15.41 3.81 -6.46
N LEU A 89 15.96 3.74 -5.25
CA LEU A 89 15.46 4.40 -4.06
C LEU A 89 16.49 5.40 -3.55
N ASP A 90 16.05 6.55 -3.09
CA ASP A 90 16.90 7.45 -2.30
C ASP A 90 17.11 6.92 -0.86
N ALA A 91 17.87 7.66 -0.06
CA ALA A 91 18.14 7.33 1.35
C ALA A 91 16.88 7.23 2.24
N ASN A 92 15.76 7.82 1.80
CA ASN A 92 14.48 7.79 2.50
C ASN A 92 13.55 6.68 1.99
N GLY A 93 14.00 5.90 0.99
CA GLY A 93 13.20 4.87 0.35
C GLY A 93 12.21 5.42 -0.70
N THR A 94 12.39 6.65 -1.17
CA THR A 94 11.57 7.23 -2.26
C THR A 94 12.03 6.68 -3.60
N VAL A 95 11.09 6.20 -4.43
CA VAL A 95 11.39 5.71 -5.78
C VAL A 95 11.76 6.87 -6.71
N THR A 96 13.03 6.93 -7.11
CA THR A 96 13.59 7.95 -8.01
C THR A 96 13.54 7.50 -9.47
N ALA A 97 13.74 6.20 -9.74
CA ALA A 97 13.68 5.62 -11.08
C ALA A 97 13.19 4.17 -11.04
N ILE A 98 12.72 3.68 -12.19
CA ILE A 98 12.35 2.27 -12.42
C ILE A 98 12.91 1.86 -13.77
N ASP A 99 13.72 0.81 -13.80
CA ASP A 99 14.25 0.27 -15.05
C ASP A 99 13.10 -0.20 -15.95
N GLY A 100 13.14 0.17 -17.23
CA GLY A 100 12.11 -0.23 -18.19
C GLY A 100 10.69 0.28 -17.86
N LEU A 101 10.57 1.40 -17.14
CA LEU A 101 9.29 1.98 -16.70
C LEU A 101 8.19 1.95 -17.77
N ALA A 102 8.48 2.44 -18.98
CA ALA A 102 7.51 2.50 -20.06
C ALA A 102 7.00 1.11 -20.49
N ASP A 103 7.86 0.10 -20.51
CA ASP A 103 7.46 -1.27 -20.88
C ASP A 103 6.60 -1.93 -19.80
N HIS A 104 6.98 -1.75 -18.52
CA HIS A 104 6.17 -2.21 -17.40
C HIS A 104 4.80 -1.52 -17.36
N TRP A 105 4.76 -0.20 -17.62
CA TRP A 105 3.53 0.57 -17.66
C TRP A 105 2.60 0.12 -18.78
N ARG A 106 3.14 -0.06 -19.99
CA ARG A 106 2.40 -0.58 -21.14
C ARG A 106 1.83 -1.96 -20.84
N THR A 107 2.65 -2.88 -20.34
CA THR A 107 2.24 -4.24 -19.95
C THR A 107 1.07 -4.21 -18.96
N TYR A 108 1.17 -3.35 -17.93
CA TYR A 108 0.12 -3.16 -16.95
C TYR A 108 -1.19 -2.64 -17.56
N CYS A 109 -1.12 -1.61 -18.41
CA CYS A 109 -2.29 -1.04 -19.07
C CYS A 109 -2.94 -2.04 -20.05
N ASP A 110 -2.15 -2.80 -20.78
CA ASP A 110 -2.64 -3.79 -21.74
C ASP A 110 -3.31 -4.96 -21.04
N ALA A 111 -2.77 -5.40 -19.90
CA ALA A 111 -3.42 -6.42 -19.08
C ALA A 111 -4.76 -5.95 -18.49
N LEU A 112 -4.87 -4.68 -18.09
CA LEU A 112 -6.16 -4.10 -17.67
C LEU A 112 -7.17 -4.03 -18.83
N ALA A 113 -6.70 -3.77 -20.05
CA ALA A 113 -7.52 -3.68 -21.25
C ALA A 113 -7.90 -5.04 -21.84
N ALA A 114 -7.22 -6.12 -21.43
CA ALA A 114 -7.48 -7.46 -21.94
C ALA A 114 -8.93 -7.87 -21.68
N PRO A 115 -9.65 -8.40 -22.69
CA PRO A 115 -11.00 -8.89 -22.51
C PRO A 115 -11.01 -9.96 -21.41
N GLY A 116 -11.99 -9.87 -20.50
CA GLY A 116 -12.26 -10.96 -19.57
C GLY A 116 -13.12 -12.02 -20.25
N ASP A 117 -13.53 -13.04 -19.50
CA ASP A 117 -14.47 -14.05 -19.97
C ASP A 117 -15.82 -13.38 -20.36
N ASP A 118 -15.95 -13.10 -21.66
CA ASP A 118 -17.13 -12.82 -22.48
C ASP A 118 -18.00 -11.56 -22.25
N ALA A 119 -17.55 -10.55 -21.50
CA ALA A 119 -18.25 -9.26 -21.44
C ALA A 119 -17.36 -8.06 -21.81
N PRO A 120 -17.85 -7.10 -22.63
CA PRO A 120 -17.14 -5.84 -22.84
C PRO A 120 -16.95 -5.10 -21.52
N LEU A 121 -15.80 -4.45 -21.37
CA LEU A 121 -15.53 -3.62 -20.20
C LEU A 121 -16.58 -2.51 -20.07
N PRO A 122 -17.09 -2.21 -18.87
CA PRO A 122 -17.93 -1.05 -18.65
C PRO A 122 -17.24 0.22 -19.15
N GLU A 123 -18.00 1.15 -19.73
CA GLU A 123 -17.46 2.40 -20.31
C GLU A 123 -16.58 3.17 -19.32
N ALA A 124 -16.98 3.24 -18.05
CA ALA A 124 -16.21 3.87 -16.99
C ALA A 124 -14.82 3.23 -16.79
N VAL A 125 -14.72 1.90 -16.92
CA VAL A 125 -13.45 1.18 -16.83
C VAL A 125 -12.58 1.45 -18.05
N THR A 126 -13.17 1.47 -19.24
CA THR A 126 -12.49 1.81 -20.49
C THR A 126 -11.93 3.24 -20.45
N ALA A 127 -12.73 4.21 -19.99
CA ALA A 127 -12.29 5.60 -19.81
C ALA A 127 -11.16 5.72 -18.77
N MET A 128 -11.25 4.98 -17.66
CA MET A 128 -10.18 4.92 -16.66
C MET A 128 -8.87 4.40 -17.26
N ILE A 129 -8.91 3.31 -18.05
CA ILE A 129 -7.72 2.74 -18.71
C ILE A 129 -7.15 3.73 -19.73
N ALA A 130 -7.99 4.43 -20.49
CA ALA A 130 -7.53 5.48 -21.40
C ALA A 130 -6.80 6.61 -20.65
N GLY A 131 -7.33 7.03 -19.49
CA GLY A 131 -6.66 7.99 -18.62
C GLY A 131 -5.31 7.49 -18.09
N LEU A 132 -5.21 6.21 -17.70
CA LEU A 132 -3.94 5.60 -17.28
C LEU A 132 -2.91 5.59 -18.42
N ARG A 133 -3.33 5.30 -19.65
CA ARG A 133 -2.42 5.33 -20.82
C ARG A 133 -1.85 6.73 -21.09
N GLN A 134 -2.53 7.78 -20.65
CA GLN A 134 -2.09 9.17 -20.77
C GLN A 134 -1.32 9.68 -19.54
N ALA A 135 -1.10 8.83 -18.53
CA ALA A 135 -0.38 9.22 -17.33
C ALA A 135 1.05 9.69 -17.66
N SER A 136 1.46 10.81 -17.07
CA SER A 136 2.83 11.31 -17.16
C SER A 136 3.81 10.35 -16.49
N GLU A 137 5.08 10.34 -16.91
CA GLU A 137 6.10 9.46 -16.34
C GLU A 137 6.17 9.51 -14.79
N PRO A 138 6.11 10.69 -14.11
CA PRO A 138 6.05 10.73 -12.65
C PRO A 138 4.82 10.03 -12.05
N GLN A 139 3.67 10.05 -12.73
CA GLN A 139 2.46 9.33 -12.30
C GLN A 139 2.61 7.83 -12.51
N GLN A 140 3.21 7.39 -13.62
CA GLN A 140 3.52 5.99 -13.88
C GLN A 140 4.49 5.44 -12.81
N ARG A 141 5.59 6.17 -12.55
CA ARG A 141 6.58 5.84 -11.53
C ARG A 141 5.96 5.78 -10.14
N ARG A 142 5.10 6.74 -9.78
CA ARG A 142 4.40 6.73 -8.49
C ARG A 142 3.50 5.49 -8.36
N THR A 143 2.78 5.14 -9.43
CA THR A 143 1.85 4.01 -9.44
C THR A 143 2.57 2.69 -9.30
N LEU A 144 3.57 2.43 -10.16
CA LEU A 144 4.36 1.20 -10.08
C LEU A 144 5.26 1.18 -8.84
N GLY A 145 5.73 2.34 -8.38
CA GLY A 145 6.52 2.47 -7.15
C GLY A 145 5.78 1.99 -5.89
N THR A 146 4.43 1.98 -5.88
CA THR A 146 3.65 1.37 -4.79
C THR A 146 3.98 -0.11 -4.55
N LEU A 147 4.58 -0.77 -5.55
CA LEU A 147 5.01 -2.15 -5.44
C LEU A 147 6.05 -2.36 -4.32
N VAL A 148 6.89 -1.35 -4.06
CA VAL A 148 7.90 -1.35 -2.98
C VAL A 148 7.58 -0.36 -1.87
N THR A 149 7.05 0.84 -2.18
CA THR A 149 6.85 1.87 -1.14
C THR A 149 5.78 1.51 -0.12
N SER A 150 4.92 0.54 -0.42
CA SER A 150 3.96 -0.02 0.54
C SER A 150 4.60 -0.71 1.75
N VAL A 151 5.87 -1.12 1.65
CA VAL A 151 6.62 -1.72 2.77
C VAL A 151 7.67 -0.79 3.36
N ILE A 152 7.79 0.45 2.86
CA ILE A 152 8.78 1.41 3.35
C ILE A 152 8.09 2.33 4.35
N ALA A 153 8.62 2.40 5.57
CA ALA A 153 8.06 3.21 6.65
C ALA A 153 8.20 4.72 6.41
N GLY A 154 9.29 5.12 5.75
CA GLY A 154 9.67 6.53 5.58
C GLY A 154 9.73 7.24 6.94
N ALA A 155 9.07 8.39 7.03
CA ALA A 155 9.03 9.20 8.25
C ALA A 155 8.35 8.51 9.45
N ARG A 156 7.64 7.39 9.26
CA ARG A 156 7.01 6.66 10.38
C ARG A 156 8.04 5.95 11.27
N GLU A 157 9.24 5.66 10.76
CA GLU A 157 10.33 5.04 11.54
C GLU A 157 10.78 5.91 12.73
N THR A 158 10.74 7.23 12.52
CA THR A 158 11.21 8.24 13.48
C THR A 158 10.06 8.81 14.33
N ALA A 159 8.89 8.19 14.27
CA ALA A 159 7.76 8.55 15.11
C ALA A 159 8.14 8.51 16.61
N PRO A 160 7.86 9.58 17.38
CA PRO A 160 8.11 9.58 18.80
C PRO A 160 7.14 8.64 19.52
N ASP A 161 7.63 8.01 20.60
CA ASP A 161 6.84 7.12 21.45
C ASP A 161 5.72 7.88 22.18
N GLY A 162 4.63 7.18 22.48
CA GLY A 162 3.49 7.71 23.24
C GLY A 162 2.21 7.89 22.43
N ASP A 163 1.22 8.49 23.09
CA ASP A 163 -0.10 8.79 22.53
C ASP A 163 -0.16 10.22 21.99
N ARG A 164 -0.69 10.40 20.78
CA ARG A 164 -0.89 11.72 20.15
C ARG A 164 -2.17 11.80 19.33
N PRO A 165 -2.80 12.98 19.23
CA PRO A 165 -3.85 13.20 18.25
C PRO A 165 -3.27 13.18 16.83
N VAL A 166 -4.05 12.70 15.87
CA VAL A 166 -3.69 12.69 14.45
C VAL A 166 -4.86 13.14 13.60
N ARG A 167 -4.53 13.68 12.42
CA ARG A 167 -5.51 14.07 11.41
C ARG A 167 -5.11 13.48 10.07
N LEU A 168 -5.95 12.60 9.52
CA LEU A 168 -5.61 11.76 8.37
C LEU A 168 -6.50 12.12 7.17
N PRO A 169 -5.99 12.11 5.94
CA PRO A 169 -6.84 12.25 4.77
C PRO A 169 -7.75 11.03 4.61
N ALA A 170 -9.04 11.25 4.31
CA ALA A 170 -9.95 10.18 3.95
C ALA A 170 -9.52 9.57 2.60
N ARG A 171 -9.32 8.25 2.53
CA ARG A 171 -8.97 7.56 1.26
C ARG A 171 -10.17 7.38 0.32
N ASP A 172 -11.38 7.37 0.88
CA ASP A 172 -12.61 7.00 0.15
C ASP A 172 -13.53 8.21 -0.15
N GLY A 173 -13.05 9.44 0.03
CA GLY A 173 -13.83 10.65 -0.19
C GLY A 173 -13.03 11.92 0.11
N ALA A 174 -13.69 13.06 -0.03
CA ALA A 174 -13.15 14.33 0.43
C ALA A 174 -13.31 14.40 1.96
N GLY A 175 -12.26 14.78 2.68
CA GLY A 175 -12.34 15.02 4.12
C GLY A 175 -11.10 14.61 4.89
N MET A 176 -11.10 14.97 6.17
CA MET A 176 -10.09 14.59 7.14
C MET A 176 -10.75 13.75 8.23
N LEU A 177 -10.02 12.76 8.74
CA LEU A 177 -10.39 11.92 9.86
C LEU A 177 -9.62 12.39 11.08
N ASP A 178 -10.34 12.71 12.15
CA ASP A 178 -9.74 13.06 13.42
C ASP A 178 -9.60 11.79 14.25
N GLY A 179 -8.47 11.65 14.94
CA GLY A 179 -8.14 10.41 15.61
C GLY A 179 -6.99 10.50 16.59
N HIS A 180 -6.56 9.34 17.04
CA HIS A 180 -5.44 9.15 17.94
C HIS A 180 -4.50 8.07 17.40
N GLU A 181 -3.22 8.25 17.68
CA GLU A 181 -2.16 7.32 17.36
C GLU A 181 -1.35 7.02 18.62
N ARG A 182 -1.07 5.74 18.84
CA ARG A 182 -0.18 5.24 19.88
C ARG A 182 1.04 4.63 19.24
N VAL A 183 2.21 5.12 19.62
CA VAL A 183 3.51 4.57 19.19
C VAL A 183 4.18 3.90 20.38
N THR A 184 4.55 2.65 20.20
CA THR A 184 5.28 1.86 21.19
C THR A 184 6.54 1.31 20.56
N ARG A 185 7.67 1.41 21.25
CA ARG A 185 8.96 0.92 20.77
C ARG A 185 9.46 -0.20 21.67
N ASP A 186 10.00 -1.22 21.04
CA ASP A 186 10.64 -2.37 21.67
C ASP A 186 12.00 -2.65 21.00
N PRO A 187 12.82 -3.57 21.52
CA PRO A 187 14.12 -3.88 20.92
C PRO A 187 14.07 -4.38 19.47
N GLY A 188 12.93 -4.91 19.02
CA GLY A 188 12.75 -5.39 17.65
C GLY A 188 12.32 -4.31 16.65
N GLY A 189 11.83 -3.15 17.12
CA GLY A 189 11.26 -2.12 16.25
C GLY A 189 10.18 -1.29 16.93
N LEU A 190 9.27 -0.74 16.13
CA LEU A 190 8.15 0.07 16.62
C LEU A 190 6.80 -0.49 16.16
N THR A 191 5.79 -0.28 16.97
CA THR A 191 4.39 -0.61 16.67
C THR A 191 3.57 0.67 16.76
N ILE A 192 2.79 0.95 15.71
CA ILE A 192 1.90 2.10 15.62
C ILE A 192 0.46 1.59 15.54
N LEU A 193 -0.36 2.04 16.48
CA LEU A 193 -1.80 1.81 16.48
C LEU A 193 -2.49 3.14 16.19
N THR A 194 -3.35 3.18 15.20
CA THR A 194 -4.09 4.39 14.79
C THR A 194 -5.58 4.10 14.80
N SER A 195 -6.36 4.97 15.42
CA SER A 195 -7.82 4.97 15.33
C SER A 195 -8.28 6.37 14.94
N ALA A 196 -9.09 6.47 13.88
CA ALA A 196 -9.61 7.75 13.40
C ALA A 196 -11.02 7.60 12.86
N SER A 197 -11.81 8.66 12.92
CA SER A 197 -13.14 8.68 12.32
C SER A 197 -13.48 10.07 11.79
N GLY A 198 -14.45 10.13 10.90
CA GLY A 198 -14.87 11.40 10.31
C GLY A 198 -16.04 11.24 9.36
N PRO A 199 -16.51 12.35 8.78
CA PRO A 199 -17.55 12.32 7.78
C PRO A 199 -17.07 11.61 6.51
N LEU A 200 -17.96 10.85 5.89
CA LEU A 200 -17.82 10.38 4.53
C LEU A 200 -18.49 11.40 3.60
N ALA A 201 -17.71 12.04 2.74
CA ALA A 201 -18.22 12.88 1.66
C ALA A 201 -17.63 12.38 0.33
N ARG A 202 -18.38 11.55 -0.40
CA ARG A 202 -17.95 10.98 -1.68
C ARG A 202 -19.00 11.24 -2.75
N GLY A 203 -18.80 12.26 -3.57
CA GLY A 203 -19.84 12.73 -4.50
C GLY A 203 -21.08 13.13 -3.70
N ASP A 204 -22.24 12.56 -4.05
CA ASP A 204 -23.50 12.79 -3.33
C ASP A 204 -23.70 11.87 -2.11
N ALA A 205 -22.80 10.90 -1.89
CA ALA A 205 -22.88 9.99 -0.75
C ALA A 205 -22.37 10.67 0.53
N GLN A 206 -23.27 10.82 1.50
CA GLN A 206 -22.99 11.30 2.85
C GLN A 206 -22.97 10.13 3.85
N GLY A 207 -22.20 10.29 4.93
CA GLY A 207 -22.18 9.29 6.00
C GLY A 207 -21.00 9.45 6.95
N ARG A 208 -20.54 8.34 7.52
CA ARG A 208 -19.39 8.27 8.42
C ARG A 208 -18.38 7.24 7.94
N VAL A 209 -17.10 7.49 8.19
CA VAL A 209 -16.02 6.51 8.04
C VAL A 209 -15.25 6.39 9.35
N ALA A 210 -14.85 5.16 9.69
CA ALA A 210 -13.94 4.86 10.77
C ALA A 210 -12.79 4.01 10.25
N LEU A 211 -11.61 4.21 10.83
CA LEU A 211 -10.35 3.61 10.48
C LEU A 211 -9.69 3.09 11.75
N GLU A 212 -9.29 1.83 11.72
CA GLU A 212 -8.38 1.23 12.68
C GLU A 212 -7.17 0.72 11.90
N ARG A 213 -5.96 1.07 12.31
CA ARG A 213 -4.73 0.61 11.67
C ARG A 213 -3.72 0.17 12.71
N GLU A 214 -3.06 -0.94 12.44
CA GLU A 214 -1.90 -1.42 13.17
C GLU A 214 -0.75 -1.58 12.18
N GLU A 215 0.42 -1.05 12.51
CA GLU A 215 1.65 -1.19 11.74
C GLU A 215 2.78 -1.62 12.67
N ARG A 216 3.52 -2.65 12.26
CA ARG A 216 4.80 -3.06 12.86
C ARG A 216 5.90 -2.68 11.90
N ILE A 217 6.89 -1.94 12.40
CA ILE A 217 8.01 -1.48 11.60
C ILE A 217 9.33 -1.95 12.21
N GLU A 218 10.18 -2.52 11.36
CA GLU A 218 11.49 -3.04 11.71
C GLU A 218 12.50 -2.58 10.66
N ARG A 219 13.56 -1.88 11.10
CA ARG A 219 14.64 -1.39 10.23
C ARG A 219 14.15 -0.50 9.07
N GLY A 220 13.14 0.33 9.31
CA GLY A 220 12.52 1.18 8.29
C GLY A 220 11.58 0.44 7.32
N LEU A 221 11.31 -0.86 7.54
CA LEU A 221 10.35 -1.64 6.76
C LEU A 221 9.08 -1.91 7.57
N VAL A 222 7.92 -1.70 6.96
CA VAL A 222 6.62 -2.13 7.49
C VAL A 222 6.52 -3.65 7.31
N VAL A 223 6.79 -4.40 8.37
CA VAL A 223 6.80 -5.87 8.34
C VAL A 223 5.43 -6.49 8.57
N ARG A 224 4.54 -5.77 9.24
CA ARG A 224 3.13 -6.13 9.35
C ARG A 224 2.29 -4.86 9.30
N ALA A 225 1.21 -4.90 8.53
CA ALA A 225 0.21 -3.84 8.53
C ALA A 225 -1.17 -4.50 8.48
N ARG A 226 -2.10 -3.98 9.29
CA ARG A 226 -3.51 -4.33 9.23
C ARG A 226 -4.31 -3.05 9.30
N GLU A 227 -5.24 -2.86 8.38
CA GLU A 227 -6.14 -1.74 8.34
C GLU A 227 -7.57 -2.27 8.24
N THR A 228 -8.44 -1.78 9.11
CA THR A 228 -9.88 -1.99 9.01
C THR A 228 -10.55 -0.63 8.81
N ARG A 229 -11.25 -0.48 7.69
CA ARG A 229 -12.10 0.67 7.40
C ARG A 229 -13.55 0.25 7.41
N ARG A 230 -14.39 1.06 8.04
CA ARG A 230 -15.84 0.85 8.10
C ARG A 230 -16.54 2.11 7.61
N LEU A 231 -17.48 1.96 6.70
CA LEU A 231 -18.23 3.04 6.09
C LEU A 231 -19.72 2.85 6.39
N TRP A 232 -20.36 3.89 6.88
CA TRP A 232 -21.79 3.97 7.11
C TRP A 232 -22.38 5.01 6.17
N SER A 233 -23.47 4.68 5.51
CA SER A 233 -24.30 5.66 4.80
C SER A 233 -25.06 6.52 5.79
N GLN A 234 -25.45 7.72 5.37
CA GLN A 234 -26.29 8.62 6.15
C GLN A 234 -27.53 7.89 6.72
N GLY A 235 -27.76 8.04 8.03
CA GLY A 235 -28.86 7.40 8.76
C GLY A 235 -28.68 5.93 9.14
N GLY A 236 -27.54 5.31 8.80
CA GLY A 236 -27.22 3.93 9.20
C GLY A 236 -26.31 3.89 10.42
N ASP A 237 -26.85 3.63 11.61
CA ASP A 237 -26.06 3.60 12.86
C ASP A 237 -25.71 2.19 13.36
N ALA A 238 -26.41 1.15 12.90
CA ALA A 238 -26.27 -0.21 13.44
C ALA A 238 -25.14 -1.02 12.78
N GLU A 239 -25.05 -1.02 11.45
CA GLU A 239 -24.07 -1.83 10.71
C GLU A 239 -23.40 -1.05 9.57
N PRO A 240 -22.10 -1.28 9.30
CA PRO A 240 -21.40 -0.63 8.21
C PRO A 240 -21.92 -1.15 6.86
N SER A 241 -22.25 -0.22 5.96
CA SER A 241 -22.59 -0.50 4.57
C SER A 241 -21.44 -1.15 3.78
N LEU A 242 -20.20 -0.86 4.20
CA LEU A 242 -18.98 -1.43 3.64
C LEU A 242 -17.92 -1.56 4.74
N THR A 243 -17.32 -2.74 4.86
CA THR A 243 -16.10 -2.97 5.64
C THR A 243 -14.96 -3.36 4.71
N ILE A 244 -13.83 -2.68 4.79
CA ILE A 244 -12.61 -3.00 4.06
C ILE A 244 -11.55 -3.43 5.07
N ILE A 245 -11.00 -4.63 4.90
CA ILE A 245 -9.90 -5.13 5.72
C ILE A 245 -8.69 -5.32 4.80
N SER A 246 -7.68 -4.47 4.95
CA SER A 246 -6.43 -4.57 4.21
C SER A 246 -5.33 -5.08 5.15
N GLY A 247 -4.44 -5.92 4.63
CA GLY A 247 -3.37 -6.54 5.38
C GLY A 247 -2.11 -6.66 4.53
N GLY A 248 -0.96 -6.54 5.18
CA GLY A 248 0.35 -6.77 4.59
C GLY A 248 1.24 -7.49 5.59
N GLU A 249 1.91 -8.54 5.15
CA GLU A 249 2.91 -9.25 5.94
C GLU A 249 4.17 -9.44 5.10
N LEU A 250 5.28 -8.89 5.60
CA LEU A 250 6.61 -9.04 5.04
C LEU A 250 7.38 -10.02 5.92
N SER A 251 7.83 -11.12 5.33
CA SER A 251 8.59 -12.16 6.02
C SER A 251 9.87 -12.45 5.27
N LEU A 252 10.86 -13.03 5.94
CA LEU A 252 12.03 -13.57 5.25
C LEU A 252 11.60 -14.80 4.45
N ALA A 253 11.96 -14.87 3.18
CA ALA A 253 11.74 -16.07 2.39
C ALA A 253 12.65 -17.18 2.95
N VAL A 254 12.03 -18.24 3.48
CA VAL A 254 12.76 -19.46 3.87
C VAL A 254 13.27 -20.10 2.58
N LYS A 255 14.58 -20.36 2.52
CA LYS A 255 15.23 -21.05 1.40
C LYS A 255 14.83 -22.51 1.34
#